data_AF-A0A950RFK2-F1
#
_entry.id   AF-A0A950RFK2-F1
#
_cell.length_a   1.000
_cell.length_b   1.000
_cell.length_c   1.000
_cell.angle_alpha   90.00
_cell.angle_beta   90.00
_cell.angle_gamma   90.00
#
_symmetry.space_group_name_H-M   'P 1'
#
loop_
_entity.id
_entity.type
_entity.pdbx_description
1 polymer ?
#
loop_
_entity_poly.entity_id
_entity_poly.type
_entity_poly.pdbx_seq_one_letter_code
_entity_poly.pdbx_strand_id
1 'polypeptide(L)' 'MDQEKRQFRKLKRDLKRAGNKRRRNYLKRQLADQPEEAPFPEFEFGRDCTAGFNGNDRDATRRRSAGQEKKSE' A
#
# COMPACT_ATOMS: atom_id res chain seq x y z
N MET A 1 -23.24 -5.06 1.77
CA MET A 1 -21.94 -5.78 1.80
C MET A 1 -21.04 -5.49 0.59
N ASP A 2 -21.48 -5.73 -0.66
CA ASP A 2 -20.59 -5.53 -1.83
C ASP A 2 -20.30 -4.06 -2.18
N GLN A 3 -21.25 -3.15 -1.91
CA GLN A 3 -21.03 -1.71 -2.13
C GLN A 3 -19.97 -1.13 -1.18
N GLU A 4 -20.01 -1.48 0.11
CA GLU A 4 -19.00 -1.05 1.09
C GLU A 4 -17.61 -1.57 0.74
N LYS A 5 -17.47 -2.85 0.39
CA LYS A 5 -16.19 -3.42 -0.07
C LYS A 5 -15.67 -2.70 -1.32
N ARG A 6 -16.56 -2.35 -2.26
CA ARG A 6 -16.20 -1.56 -3.46
C ARG A 6 -15.71 -0.17 -3.07
N GLN A 7 -16.36 0.49 -2.12
CA GLN A 7 -15.93 1.81 -1.62
C GLN A 7 -14.57 1.74 -0.92
N PHE A 8 -14.32 0.75 -0.05
CA PHE A 8 -13.01 0.56 0.58
C PHE A 8 -11.90 0.26 -0.44
N ARG A 9 -12.17 -0.57 -1.45
CA ARG A 9 -11.22 -0.83 -2.54
C ARG A 9 -10.94 0.43 -3.36
N LYS A 10 -11.95 1.25 -3.62
CA LYS A 10 -11.79 2.54 -4.31
C LYS A 10 -10.93 3.49 -3.48
N LEU A 11 -11.26 3.67 -2.21
CA LEU A 11 -10.51 4.54 -1.29
C LEU A 11 -9.03 4.13 -1.19
N LYS A 12 -8.75 2.83 -1.01
CA LYS A 12 -7.38 2.30 -1.01
C LYS A 12 -6.65 2.59 -2.32
N ARG A 13 -7.32 2.41 -3.47
CA ARG A 13 -6.74 2.71 -4.80
C ARG A 13 -6.44 4.20 -4.96
N ASP A 14 -7.34 5.06 -4.51
CA ASP A 14 -7.20 6.51 -4.59
C ASP A 14 -6.02 6.99 -3.72
N LEU A 15 -5.91 6.50 -2.48
CA LEU A 15 -4.77 6.79 -1.60
C LEU A 15 -3.44 6.26 -2.16
N LYS A 16 -3.41 5.02 -2.68
CA LYS A 16 -2.20 4.45 -3.29
C LYS A 16 -1.74 5.28 -4.50
N ARG A 17 -2.67 5.77 -5.32
CA ARG A 17 -2.35 6.69 -6.43
C ARG A 17 -1.77 8.00 -5.92
N ALA A 18 -2.37 8.61 -4.91
CA ALA A 18 -1.88 9.85 -4.31
C ALA A 18 -0.46 9.67 -3.76
N GLY A 19 -0.24 8.64 -2.94
CA GLY A 19 1.07 8.32 -2.37
C GLY A 19 2.14 8.05 -3.42
N ASN A 20 1.82 7.28 -4.47
CA ASN A 20 2.76 7.03 -5.57
C ASN A 20 3.07 8.29 -6.37
N LYS A 21 2.08 9.16 -6.63
CA LYS A 21 2.30 10.44 -7.30
C LYS A 21 3.25 11.30 -6.48
N ARG A 22 3.04 11.39 -5.17
CA ARG A 22 3.89 12.15 -4.24
C ARG A 22 5.31 11.58 -4.18
N ARG A 23 5.45 10.26 -4.00
CA ARG A 23 6.75 9.58 -4.00
C ARG A 23 7.53 9.81 -5.29
N ARG A 24 6.87 9.67 -6.45
CA ARG A 24 7.53 9.90 -7.73
C ARG A 24 8.04 11.33 -7.88
N ASN A 25 7.23 12.32 -7.47
CA ASN A 25 7.65 13.72 -7.52
C ASN A 25 8.82 13.99 -6.56
N TYR A 26 8.81 13.39 -5.37
CA TYR A 26 9.92 13.45 -4.42
C TYR A 26 11.21 12.88 -5.02
N LEU A 27 11.17 11.66 -5.55
CA LEU A 27 12.35 11.01 -6.15
C LEU A 27 12.90 11.79 -7.34
N LYS A 28 12.03 12.37 -8.17
CA LYS A 28 12.45 13.22 -9.29
C LYS A 28 13.17 14.49 -8.83
N ARG A 29 12.69 15.11 -7.74
CA ARG A 29 13.33 16.28 -7.15
C ARG A 29 14.68 15.91 -6.53
N GLN A 30 14.72 14.84 -5.75
CA GLN A 30 15.97 14.40 -5.13
C GLN A 30 17.05 14.08 -6.17
N LEU A 31 16.68 13.45 -7.30
CA LEU A 31 17.63 13.20 -8.39
C LEU A 31 18.19 14.48 -9.02
N ALA A 32 17.40 15.56 -9.06
CA ALA A 32 17.82 16.85 -9.61
C ALA A 32 18.63 17.68 -8.61
N ASP A 33 18.19 17.70 -7.35
CA ASP A 33 18.73 18.58 -6.31
C ASP A 33 19.95 17.94 -5.61
N GLN A 34 19.96 16.62 -5.44
CA GLN A 34 20.98 15.85 -4.71
C GLN A 34 21.24 14.48 -5.37
N PRO A 35 21.86 14.44 -6.56
CA PRO A 35 22.03 13.21 -7.33
C PRO A 35 22.85 12.12 -6.61
N GLU A 36 23.82 12.51 -5.78
CA GLU A 36 24.66 11.60 -4.98
C GLU A 36 23.84 10.84 -3.91
N GLU A 37 22.85 11.50 -3.30
CA GLU A 37 22.01 10.91 -2.24
C GLU A 37 20.76 10.21 -2.80
N ALA A 38 20.40 10.48 -4.06
CA ALA A 38 19.23 9.91 -4.73
C ALA A 38 19.13 8.36 -4.74
N PRO A 39 20.23 7.58 -4.67
CA PRO A 39 20.16 6.12 -4.49
C PRO A 39 19.66 5.66 -3.12
N PHE A 40 19.69 6.52 -2.10
CA PHE A 40 19.28 6.22 -0.72
C PHE A 40 18.04 7.03 -0.28
N PRO A 41 16.94 7.06 -1.06
CA PRO A 41 15.82 7.94 -0.77
C PRO A 41 14.94 7.35 0.32
N GLU A 42 14.87 8.03 1.46
CA GLU A 42 13.85 7.75 2.48
C GLU A 42 12.59 8.58 2.19
N PHE A 43 11.47 7.91 1.92
CA PHE A 43 10.19 8.58 1.66
C PHE A 43 9.10 8.03 2.57
N GLU A 44 8.55 8.91 3.40
CA GLU A 44 7.43 8.58 4.25
C GLU A 44 6.10 8.87 3.55
N PHE A 45 5.18 7.91 3.60
CA PHE A 45 3.85 8.05 2.99
C PHE A 45 2.86 8.86 3.85
N GLY A 46 3.05 8.91 5.17
CA GLY A 46 2.18 9.66 6.09
C GLY A 46 0.69 9.42 5.81
N ARG A 47 -0.05 10.48 5.52
CA ARG A 47 -1.50 10.44 5.20
C ARG A 47 -1.87 9.54 4.01
N ASP A 48 -0.98 9.34 3.04
CA ASP A 48 -1.23 8.50 1.86
C ASP A 48 -0.83 7.03 2.10
N CYS A 49 -0.50 6.66 3.34
CA CYS A 49 -0.16 5.30 3.69
C CYS A 49 -1.39 4.38 3.62
N THR A 50 -1.29 3.32 2.82
CA THR A 50 -2.38 2.34 2.68
C THR A 50 -2.24 1.13 3.60
N ALA A 51 -1.25 1.10 4.51
CA ALA A 51 -1.01 -0.04 5.40
C ALA A 51 -2.25 -0.37 6.24
N GLY A 52 -2.92 0.65 6.79
CA GLY A 52 -4.17 0.51 7.54
C GLY A 52 -5.40 0.07 6.72
N PHE A 53 -5.27 -0.03 5.38
CA PHE A 53 -6.33 -0.53 4.49
C PHE A 53 -6.14 -2.00 4.09
N ASN A 54 -5.12 -2.67 4.64
CA ASN A 54 -4.94 -4.11 4.46
C ASN A 54 -5.91 -4.89 5.36
N GLY A 55 -6.65 -5.84 4.79
CA GLY A 55 -7.58 -6.70 5.55
C GLY A 55 -8.99 -6.12 5.79
N ASN A 56 -9.22 -4.83 5.55
CA ASN A 56 -10.52 -4.18 5.82
C ASN A 56 -11.68 -4.68 4.96
N ASP A 57 -11.41 -5.33 3.82
CA ASP A 57 -12.44 -5.87 2.94
C ASP A 57 -13.09 -7.17 3.46
N ARG A 58 -12.61 -7.71 4.61
CA ARG A 58 -13.02 -9.01 5.18
C ARG A 58 -13.20 -10.06 4.08
N ASP A 59 -12.26 -10.08 3.15
CA ASP A 59 -12.34 -10.90 1.95
C ASP A 59 -12.32 -12.38 2.35
N ALA A 60 -13.43 -13.08 2.09
CA ALA A 60 -13.59 -14.48 2.48
C ALA A 60 -12.54 -15.38 1.82
N THR A 61 -12.04 -14.98 0.64
CA THR A 61 -10.95 -15.68 -0.06
C THR A 61 -9.60 -15.61 0.66
N ARG A 62 -9.44 -14.71 1.64
CA ARG A 62 -8.23 -14.59 2.48
C ARG A 62 -8.30 -15.41 3.76
N ARG A 63 -9.45 -16.01 4.09
CA ARG A 63 -9.53 -16.94 5.22
C ARG A 63 -8.82 -18.23 4.81
N ARG A 64 -7.80 -18.63 5.55
CA ARG A 64 -7.25 -19.99 5.41
C ARG A 64 -8.39 -20.95 5.75
N SER A 65 -8.69 -21.88 4.84
CA SER A 65 -9.56 -23.01 5.14
C SER A 65 -8.99 -23.72 6.36
N ALA A 66 -9.82 -23.98 7.37
CA ALA A 66 -9.43 -24.52 8.68
C ALA A 66 -8.73 -25.90 8.66
N GLY A 67 -8.44 -26.47 7.48
CA GLY A 67 -7.76 -27.75 7.29
C GLY A 67 -6.33 -27.68 6.74
N GLN A 68 -5.71 -26.49 6.67
CA GLN A 68 -4.29 -26.36 6.31
C GLN A 68 -3.46 -26.01 7.56
N GLU A 69 -3.51 -26.89 8.55
CA GLU A 69 -2.45 -26.97 9.55
C GLU A 69 -1.15 -27.30 8.81
N LYS A 70 -0.15 -26.42 8.94
CA LYS A 70 1.19 -26.74 8.47
C LYS A 70 1.69 -27.89 9.35
N LYS A 71 1.81 -29.09 8.80
CA LYS A 71 2.75 -30.08 9.33
C LYS A 71 4.14 -29.45 9.23
N SER A 72 4.66 -28.96 10.35
CA SER A 72 6.08 -28.67 10.52
C SER A 72 6.79 -30.02 10.68
N GLU A 73 7.63 -30.35 9.71
CA GLU A 73 8.74 -31.32 9.90
C GLU A 73 9.83 -30.71 10.79
#